data_AF-G7IX42-F1
#
_entry.id   AF-G7IX42-F1
#
_cell.length_a   1.000
_cell.length_b   1.000
_cell.length_c   1.000
_cell.angle_alpha   90.00
_cell.angle_beta   90.00
_cell.angle_gamma   90.00
#
_symmetry.space_group_name_H-M   'P 1'
#
loop_
_entity.id
_entity.type
_entity.pdbx_description
1 polymer ?
#
loop_
_entity_poly.entity_id
_entity_poly.type
_entity_poly.pdbx_seq_one_letter_code
_entity_poly.pdbx_strand_id
1 'polypeptide(L)'
;MGLHKPNFVSALSDYVLAEELPKGWKIPKFTKFGGETNESTFEHIARYLTEDGDIVNNVNLRLKYFSSSLTKNPHTLYSHGVKKTL
;
A
#
# COMPACT_ATOMS: atom_id res chain seq x y z
N MET A 1 -33.58 -7.38 -8.80
CA MET A 1 -32.26 -7.99 -9.05
C MET A 1 -31.30 -7.40 -8.03
N GLY A 2 -30.89 -8.20 -7.02
CA GLY A 2 -30.10 -7.72 -5.88
C GLY A 2 -28.67 -7.40 -6.31
N LEU A 3 -28.19 -6.20 -5.92
CA LEU A 3 -26.80 -5.80 -6.10
C LEU A 3 -25.93 -6.70 -5.21
N HIS A 4 -25.36 -7.75 -5.77
CA HIS A 4 -24.40 -8.59 -5.08
C HIS A 4 -23.16 -7.74 -4.80
N LYS A 5 -23.10 -7.17 -3.58
CA LYS A 5 -21.93 -6.43 -3.11
C LYS A 5 -20.73 -7.38 -3.19
N PRO A 6 -19.67 -7.05 -3.94
CA PRO A 6 -18.47 -7.87 -3.94
C PRO A 6 -17.96 -7.98 -2.50
N ASN A 7 -17.72 -9.21 -2.05
CA ASN A 7 -16.97 -9.43 -0.83
C ASN A 7 -15.51 -9.12 -1.13
N PHE A 8 -15.11 -7.88 -0.84
CA PHE A 8 -13.71 -7.49 -0.88
C PHE A 8 -13.01 -8.10 0.32
N VAL A 9 -12.39 -9.26 0.10
CA VAL A 9 -11.51 -9.89 1.08
C VAL A 9 -10.16 -9.18 1.02
N SER A 10 -9.64 -8.76 2.16
CA SER A 10 -8.29 -8.19 2.26
C SER A 10 -7.26 -9.20 1.77
N ALA A 11 -6.26 -8.74 1.01
CA ALA A 11 -5.12 -9.59 0.63
C ALA A 11 -4.17 -9.87 1.82
N LEU A 12 -4.31 -9.10 2.91
CA LEU A 12 -3.56 -9.31 4.15
C LEU A 12 -4.32 -10.28 5.06
N SER A 13 -3.60 -11.22 5.67
CA SER A 13 -4.12 -12.10 6.71
C SER A 13 -4.62 -11.30 7.91
N ASP A 14 -5.64 -11.81 8.61
CA ASP A 14 -6.16 -11.22 9.85
C ASP A 14 -5.07 -10.99 10.90
N TYR A 15 -4.04 -11.83 10.92
CA TYR A 15 -2.87 -11.67 11.79
C TYR A 15 -2.12 -10.35 11.55
N VAL A 16 -1.90 -10.00 10.28
CA VAL A 16 -1.21 -8.76 9.89
C VAL A 16 -2.08 -7.54 10.20
N LEU A 17 -3.40 -7.68 10.04
CA LEU A 17 -4.36 -6.61 10.34
C LEU A 17 -4.51 -6.36 11.84
N ALA A 18 -4.42 -7.42 12.66
CA ALA A 18 -4.51 -7.35 14.12
C ALA A 18 -3.24 -6.77 14.77
N GLU A 19 -2.12 -6.69 14.06
CA GLU A 19 -0.87 -6.13 14.57
C GLU A 19 -1.06 -4.67 15.03
N GLU A 20 -0.82 -4.42 16.32
CA GLU A 20 -0.96 -3.10 16.92
C GLU A 20 0.35 -2.32 16.88
N LEU A 21 0.23 -1.00 16.71
CA LEU A 21 1.39 -0.13 16.80
C LEU A 21 1.87 -0.09 18.26
N PRO A 22 3.17 -0.27 18.56
CA PRO A 22 3.68 -0.19 19.92
C PRO A 22 3.33 1.15 20.58
N LYS A 23 3.11 1.12 21.90
CA LYS A 23 2.78 2.35 22.65
C LYS A 23 3.90 3.38 22.50
N GLY A 24 3.51 4.60 22.11
CA GLY A 24 4.42 5.74 21.94
C GLY A 24 4.92 5.94 20.51
N TRP A 25 4.61 5.02 19.59
CA TRP A 25 5.02 5.15 18.20
C TRP A 25 4.02 6.01 17.43
N LYS A 26 4.52 6.78 16.46
CA LYS A 26 3.71 7.63 15.59
C LYS A 26 3.57 6.95 14.24
N ILE A 27 2.37 7.00 13.67
CA ILE A 27 2.14 6.55 12.29
C ILE A 27 2.87 7.54 11.37
N PRO A 28 3.81 7.07 10.53
CA PRO A 28 4.52 7.93 9.61
C PRO A 28 3.60 8.53 8.56
N LYS A 29 3.95 9.73 8.09
CA LYS A 29 3.29 10.35 6.95
C LYS A 29 4.01 9.93 5.69
N PHE A 30 3.42 9.00 4.96
CA PHE A 30 3.97 8.53 3.69
C PHE A 30 3.66 9.49 2.55
N THR A 31 4.65 9.74 1.71
CA THR A 31 4.43 10.43 0.44
C THR A 31 3.70 9.49 -0.51
N LYS A 32 2.62 9.99 -1.12
CA LYS A 32 1.67 9.17 -1.86
C LYS A 32 2.19 8.81 -3.25
N PHE A 33 2.14 7.53 -3.61
CA PHE A 33 2.52 7.02 -4.92
C PHE A 33 1.30 6.65 -5.75
N GLY A 34 1.18 7.26 -6.93
CA GLY A 34 0.08 7.02 -7.87
C GLY A 34 0.50 6.29 -9.15
N GLY A 35 1.79 6.03 -9.36
CA GLY A 35 2.31 5.43 -10.60
C GLY A 35 2.24 6.33 -11.85
N GLU A 36 1.59 7.49 -11.77
CA GLU A 36 1.51 8.50 -12.84
C GLU A 36 2.65 9.54 -12.77
N THR A 37 3.36 9.60 -11.64
CA THR A 37 4.51 10.46 -11.46
C THR A 37 5.74 9.86 -12.17
N ASN A 38 6.76 10.68 -12.44
CA ASN A 38 8.06 10.20 -12.93
C ASN A 38 8.84 9.35 -11.90
N GLU A 39 8.23 9.06 -10.73
CA GLU A 39 8.82 8.23 -9.70
C GLU A 39 8.66 6.75 -10.07
N SER A 40 9.76 6.00 -10.06
CA SER A 40 9.69 4.55 -10.27
C SER A 40 9.16 3.82 -9.03
N THR A 41 8.61 2.62 -9.22
CA THR A 41 8.20 1.75 -8.10
C THR A 41 9.35 1.46 -7.13
N PHE A 42 10.59 1.36 -7.63
CA PHE A 42 11.76 1.14 -6.78
C PHE A 42 12.08 2.35 -5.91
N GLU A 43 12.06 3.55 -6.49
CA GLU A 43 12.23 4.80 -5.73
C GLU A 43 11.13 4.95 -4.68
N HIS A 44 9.89 4.64 -5.05
CA HIS A 44 8.78 4.62 -4.10
C HIS A 44 9.03 3.65 -2.94
N ILE A 45 9.46 2.41 -3.21
CA ILE A 45 9.75 1.41 -2.16
C ILE A 45 10.89 1.90 -1.26
N ALA A 46 11.99 2.40 -1.85
CA ALA A 46 13.13 2.92 -1.08
C ALA A 46 12.73 4.09 -0.18
N ARG A 47 11.93 5.02 -0.71
CA ARG A 47 11.39 6.15 0.05
C ARG A 47 10.41 5.68 1.12
N TYR A 48 9.50 4.77 0.79
CA TYR A 48 8.55 4.19 1.75
C TYR A 48 9.30 3.60 2.96
N LEU A 49 10.34 2.79 2.73
CA LEU A 49 11.15 2.19 3.80
C LEU A 49 11.91 3.24 4.63
N THR A 50 12.27 4.37 4.01
CA THR A 50 12.92 5.49 4.71
C THR A 50 11.92 6.29 5.53
N GLU A 51 10.69 6.47 5.03
CA GLU A 51 9.59 7.17 5.71
C GLU A 51 8.99 6.33 6.84
N ASP A 52 9.05 5.00 6.75
CA ASP A 52 8.46 4.06 7.72
C ASP A 52 9.08 4.17 9.12
N GLY A 53 10.27 4.76 9.24
CA GLY A 53 10.91 5.06 10.52
C GLY A 53 11.04 3.82 11.41
N ASP A 54 10.52 3.91 12.64
CA ASP A 54 10.60 2.81 13.62
C ASP A 54 9.82 1.55 13.17
N ILE A 55 8.81 1.71 12.29
CA ILE A 55 7.97 0.62 11.77
C ILE A 55 8.76 -0.37 10.90
N VAL A 56 9.92 0.05 10.37
CA VAL A 56 10.72 -0.77 9.45
C VAL A 56 11.12 -2.14 10.01
N ASN A 57 11.23 -2.24 11.33
CA ASN A 57 11.64 -3.44 12.05
C ASN A 57 10.52 -4.49 12.20
N ASN A 58 9.26 -4.13 11.90
CA ASN A 58 8.12 -5.02 11.97
C ASN A 58 7.48 -5.19 10.59
N VAL A 59 7.65 -6.39 10.01
CA VAL A 59 7.15 -6.70 8.66
C VAL A 59 5.62 -6.64 8.58
N ASN A 60 4.90 -7.00 9.65
CA ASN A 60 3.44 -6.94 9.66
C ASN A 60 2.97 -5.48 9.60
N LEU A 61 3.56 -4.61 10.42
CA LEU A 61 3.23 -3.19 10.40
C LEU A 61 3.61 -2.54 9.07
N ARG A 62 4.78 -2.89 8.50
CA ARG A 62 5.16 -2.46 7.15
C ARG A 62 4.09 -2.81 6.11
N LEU A 63 3.67 -4.07 6.06
CA LEU A 63 2.65 -4.51 5.10
C LEU A 63 1.31 -3.81 5.34
N LYS A 64 0.92 -3.62 6.60
CA LYS A 64 -0.31 -2.92 7.00
C LYS A 64 -0.31 -1.45 6.57
N TYR A 65 0.82 -0.75 6.68
CA TYR A 65 0.91 0.67 6.34
C TYR A 65 1.31 0.95 4.89
N PHE A 66 1.84 -0.03 4.16
CA PHE A 66 2.18 0.14 2.74
C PHE A 66 0.98 0.60 1.89
N SER A 67 -0.23 0.07 2.11
CA SER A 67 -1.41 0.57 1.39
C SER A 67 -1.71 2.05 1.64
N SER A 68 -1.26 2.59 2.77
CA SER A 68 -1.37 4.01 3.11
C SER A 68 -0.36 4.88 2.35
N SER A 69 0.65 4.32 1.70
CA SER A 69 1.57 5.08 0.84
C SER A 69 1.03 5.28 -0.57
N LEU A 70 -0.13 4.72 -0.93
CA LEU A 70 -0.67 4.76 -2.28
C LEU A 70 -1.73 5.87 -2.45
N THR A 71 -1.72 6.57 -3.59
CA THR A 71 -2.73 7.58 -3.98
C THR A 71 -3.90 6.89 -4.69
N LYS A 72 -4.83 6.30 -3.94
CA LYS A 72 -6.20 5.93 -4.37
C LYS A 72 -6.44 5.71 -5.90
N ASN A 73 -6.11 4.53 -6.41
CA ASN A 73 -7.13 3.57 -6.87
C ASN A 73 -6.48 2.20 -7.18
N PRO A 74 -6.78 1.13 -6.43
CA PRO A 74 -6.35 -0.22 -6.79
C PRO A 74 -6.94 -0.71 -8.13
N HIS A 75 -7.93 0.01 -8.68
CA HIS A 75 -8.58 -0.33 -9.95
C HIS A 75 -7.76 0.04 -11.21
N THR A 76 -6.80 0.96 -11.14
CA THR A 76 -6.11 1.46 -12.36
C THR A 76 -4.84 0.68 -12.70
N LEU A 77 -4.40 -0.26 -11.85
CA LEU A 77 -3.20 -1.07 -12.07
C LEU A 77 -3.37 -2.07 -13.23
N TYR A 78 -4.60 -2.43 -13.60
CA TYR A 78 -4.86 -3.36 -14.71
C TYR A 78 -5.01 -2.70 -16.09
N SER A 79 -5.11 -1.37 -16.19
CA SER A 79 -5.38 -0.69 -17.47
C SER A 79 -4.14 -0.22 -18.24
N HIS A 80 -2.95 -0.19 -17.63
CA HIS A 80 -1.72 0.29 -18.29
C HIS A 80 -0.74 -0.81 -18.72
N GLY A 81 -1.03 -2.08 -18.41
CA GLY A 81 -0.21 -3.22 -18.85
C GLY A 81 -0.51 -3.74 -20.26
N VAL A 82 -1.51 -3.20 -20.97
CA VAL A 82 -1.98 -3.77 -22.27
C VAL A 82 -1.83 -2.80 -23.45
N LYS A 83 -0.96 -1.78 -23.36
CA LYS A 83 -0.69 -0.87 -24.50
C LYS A 83 0.80 -0.72 -24.82
N LYS A 84 1.53 -1.84 -24.84
CA LYS A 84 2.84 -1.92 -25.50
C LYS A 84 2.94 -3.18 -26.36
N THR A 85 2.03 -3.33 -27.32
CA THR A 85 2.30 -4.08 -28.56
C THR A 85 1.28 -3.66 -29.61
N LEU A 86 1.65 -2.68 -30.43
CA LEU A 86 1.28 -2.63 -31.84
C LEU A 86 2.54 -2.24 -32.61
#